data_AF-A0A8J4SHV4-F1
#
_entry.id   AF-A0A8J4SHV4-F1
#
_cell.length_a   1.000
_cell.length_b   1.000
_cell.length_c   1.000
_cell.angle_alpha   90.00
_cell.angle_beta   90.00
_cell.angle_gamma   90.00
#
_symmetry.space_group_name_H-M   'P 1'
#
loop_
_entity.id
_entity.type
_entity.pdbx_description
1 polymer ?
#
loop_
_entity_poly.entity_id
_entity_poly.type
_entity_poly.pdbx_seq_one_letter_code
_entity_poly.pdbx_strand_id
1 'polypeptide(L)'
;MLCYLFTFVGGIVFLAVEKRSRFVLFHALQSVTVFGIIMVGHVLCAFLPLFGPLLASLLSLLGVVIWLLMVVTSLQGKWLKLPWVGDFAEKQMRHL
;
A
#
# COMPACT_ATOMS: atom_id res chain seq x y z
N MET A 1 -2.04 9.49 13.42
CA MET A 1 -3.19 9.47 12.48
C MET A 1 -3.05 10.57 11.40
N LEU A 2 -1.93 10.57 10.66
CA LEU A 2 -1.74 11.39 9.43
C LEU A 2 -1.29 10.52 8.23
N CYS A 3 -1.13 9.21 8.41
CA CYS A 3 -0.45 8.28 7.49
C CYS A 3 -1.15 8.05 6.14
N TYR A 4 -2.35 8.59 5.93
CA TYR A 4 -3.16 8.33 4.73
C TYR A 4 -3.49 9.58 3.91
N LEU A 5 -3.10 10.78 4.38
CA LEU A 5 -3.29 12.01 3.60
C LEU A 5 -2.26 12.14 2.46
N PHE A 6 -1.17 11.37 2.53
CA PHE A 6 -0.19 11.26 1.47
C PHE A 6 -0.22 9.82 0.99
N THR A 7 -0.32 9.62 -0.32
CA THR A 7 -0.25 8.33 -1.02
C THR A 7 1.13 7.67 -0.79
N PHE A 8 1.85 7.27 -1.83
CA PHE A 8 3.16 6.61 -1.71
C PHE A 8 4.15 7.35 -0.79
N VAL A 9 4.13 8.70 -0.80
CA VAL A 9 4.99 9.57 0.00
C VAL A 9 4.70 9.45 1.51
N GLY A 10 3.44 9.28 1.90
CA GLY A 10 3.04 9.21 3.32
C GLY A 10 3.55 7.95 4.00
N GLY A 11 3.46 6.82 3.31
CA GLY A 11 3.97 5.54 3.79
C GLY A 11 5.49 5.57 3.99
N ILE A 12 6.23 6.16 3.06
CA ILE A 12 7.70 6.25 3.14
C ILE A 12 8.14 7.17 4.27
N VAL A 13 7.52 8.35 4.42
CA VAL A 13 7.84 9.29 5.50
C VAL A 13 7.56 8.65 6.85
N PHE A 14 6.43 7.95 7.01
CA PHE A 14 6.14 7.26 8.26
C PHE A 14 7.12 6.12 8.55
N LEU A 15 7.55 5.36 7.53
CA LEU A 15 8.57 4.34 7.71
C LEU A 15 9.92 4.92 8.18
N ALA A 16 10.26 6.14 7.74
CA ALA A 16 11.48 6.83 8.13
C ALA A 16 11.41 7.46 9.53
N VAL A 17 10.25 8.00 9.92
CA VAL A 17 10.08 8.76 11.16
C VAL A 17 9.65 7.87 12.33
N GLU A 18 8.75 6.92 12.09
CA GLU A 18 8.12 6.13 13.15
C GLU A 18 8.83 4.78 13.32
N LYS A 19 9.62 4.64 14.39
CA LYS A 19 10.32 3.39 14.75
C LYS A 19 9.83 2.73 16.03
N ARG A 20 8.92 3.36 16.80
CA ARG A 20 8.45 2.80 18.07
C ARG A 20 7.18 1.99 17.92
N SER A 21 6.24 2.44 17.08
CA SER A 21 4.96 1.76 16.94
C SER A 21 4.99 0.66 15.88
N ARG A 22 4.95 -0.61 16.31
CA ARG A 22 4.81 -1.79 15.43
C ARG A 22 3.54 -1.70 14.56
N PHE A 23 2.46 -1.14 15.09
CA PHE A 23 1.21 -0.95 14.34
C PHE A 23 1.39 -0.02 13.16
N VAL A 24 2.04 1.12 13.38
CA VAL A 24 2.27 2.11 12.32
C VAL A 24 3.29 1.58 11.31
N LEU A 25 4.34 0.91 11.77
CA LEU A 25 5.35 0.29 10.91
C LEU A 25 4.72 -0.76 9.97
N PHE A 26 3.83 -1.60 10.49
CA PHE A 26 3.11 -2.60 9.70
C PHE A 26 2.29 -1.95 8.58
N HIS A 27 1.45 -0.97 8.92
CA HIS A 27 0.58 -0.29 7.95
C HIS A 27 1.40 0.53 6.93
N ALA A 28 2.52 1.11 7.35
CA ALA A 28 3.44 1.81 6.46
C ALA A 28 4.09 0.85 5.44
N LEU A 29 4.65 -0.28 5.91
CA LEU A 29 5.23 -1.31 5.04
C LEU A 29 4.19 -1.90 4.08
N GLN A 30 3.00 -2.21 4.58
CA GLN A 30 1.91 -2.74 3.75
C GLN A 30 1.50 -1.71 2.68
N SER A 31 1.37 -0.43 3.04
CA SER A 31 0.98 0.65 2.13
C SER A 31 2.03 0.86 1.02
N VAL A 32 3.31 0.99 1.39
CA VAL A 32 4.41 1.13 0.43
C VAL A 32 4.47 -0.06 -0.52
N THR A 33 4.29 -1.27 -0.01
CA THR A 33 4.30 -2.49 -0.83
C THR A 33 3.13 -2.53 -1.81
N VAL A 34 1.89 -2.27 -1.36
CA VAL A 34 0.69 -2.25 -2.23
C VAL A 34 0.83 -1.21 -3.33
N PHE A 35 1.17 0.02 -2.98
CA PHE A 35 1.32 1.09 -3.96
C PHE A 35 2.49 0.86 -4.92
N GLY A 36 3.58 0.24 -4.45
CA GLY A 36 4.69 -0.19 -5.30
C GLY A 36 4.24 -1.21 -6.35
N ILE A 37 3.45 -2.21 -5.96
CA ILE A 37 2.89 -3.20 -6.89
C ILE A 37 1.96 -2.55 -7.91
N ILE A 38 1.07 -1.65 -7.46
CA ILE A 38 0.14 -0.92 -8.35
C ILE A 38 0.93 -0.07 -9.36
N MET A 39 1.99 0.62 -8.92
CA MET A 39 2.85 1.43 -9.79
C MET A 39 3.51 0.57 -10.88
N VAL A 40 4.10 -0.57 -10.50
CA VAL A 40 4.68 -1.52 -11.46
C VAL A 40 3.61 -2.02 -12.44
N GLY A 41 2.41 -2.34 -11.97
CA GLY A 41 1.29 -2.74 -12.83
C GLY A 41 0.91 -1.65 -13.84
N HIS A 42 0.89 -0.39 -13.44
CA HIS A 42 0.64 0.74 -14.35
C HIS A 42 1.73 0.91 -15.41
N VAL A 43 3.00 0.78 -15.01
CA VAL A 43 4.14 0.80 -15.95
C VAL A 43 4.01 -0.34 -16.97
N LEU A 44 3.66 -1.55 -16.53
CA LEU A 44 3.44 -2.69 -17.42
C LEU A 44 2.26 -2.46 -18.38
N CYS A 45 1.17 -1.86 -17.92
CA CYS A 45 0.03 -1.52 -18.76
C CYS A 45 0.40 -0.51 -19.87
N ALA A 46 1.34 0.40 -19.61
CA ALA A 46 1.78 1.39 -20.60
C ALA A 46 2.44 0.76 -21.84
N PHE A 47 2.95 -0.47 -21.75
CA PHE A 47 3.52 -1.22 -22.89
C PHE A 47 2.47 -1.92 -23.75
N LEU A 48 1.18 -1.89 -23.36
CA LEU A 48 0.08 -2.53 -24.10
C LEU A 48 -0.77 -1.48 -24.82
N PRO A 49 -0.57 -1.23 -26.13
CA PRO A 49 -1.19 -0.09 -26.81
C PRO A 49 -2.72 -0.17 -26.95
N LEU A 50 -3.30 -1.37 -27.07
CA LEU A 50 -4.75 -1.55 -27.22
C LEU A 50 -5.48 -1.74 -25.88
N PHE A 51 -4.97 -2.63 -25.01
CA PHE A 51 -5.65 -2.99 -23.77
C PHE A 51 -5.08 -2.28 -22.52
N GLY A 52 -3.93 -1.63 -22.64
CA GLY A 52 -3.25 -0.95 -21.53
C GLY A 52 -4.11 0.08 -20.82
N PRO A 53 -4.78 1.01 -21.53
CA PRO A 53 -5.64 2.01 -20.88
C PRO A 53 -6.79 1.39 -20.08
N LEU A 54 -7.42 0.33 -20.63
CA LEU A 54 -8.50 -0.38 -19.94
C LEU A 54 -7.99 -1.08 -18.68
N LEU A 55 -6.89 -1.83 -18.79
CA LEU A 55 -6.27 -2.52 -17.65
C LEU A 55 -5.79 -1.55 -16.58
N ALA A 56 -5.19 -0.41 -16.98
CA ALA A 56 -4.77 0.64 -16.07
C ALA A 56 -5.97 1.25 -15.33
N SER A 57 -7.10 1.48 -16.01
CA SER A 57 -8.31 2.01 -15.36
C SER A 57 -8.89 1.05 -14.32
N LEU A 58 -8.92 -0.25 -14.62
CA LEU A 58 -9.35 -1.30 -13.69
C LEU A 58 -8.40 -1.41 -12.50
N LEU A 59 -7.09 -1.35 -12.76
CA LEU A 59 -6.05 -1.36 -11.72
C LEU A 59 -6.17 -0.15 -10.79
N SER A 60 -6.45 1.04 -11.33
CA SER A 60 -6.70 2.25 -10.54
C SER A 60 -7.95 2.10 -9.66
N LEU A 61 -9.06 1.59 -10.19
CA LEU A 61 -10.28 1.32 -9.42
C LEU A 61 -10.01 0.35 -8.27
N LEU A 62 -9.34 -0.77 -8.55
CA LEU A 62 -8.91 -1.73 -7.54
C LEU A 62 -7.99 -1.09 -6.49
N GLY A 63 -7.04 -0.27 -6.94
CA GLY A 63 -6.13 0.45 -6.07
C GLY A 63 -6.83 1.39 -5.10
N VAL A 64 -7.85 2.12 -5.56
CA VAL A 64 -8.67 2.99 -4.72
C VAL A 64 -9.45 2.18 -3.68
N VAL A 65 -10.05 1.05 -4.07
CA VAL A 65 -10.78 0.17 -3.14
C VAL A 65 -9.86 -0.38 -2.06
N ILE A 66 -8.69 -0.91 -2.45
CA ILE A 66 -7.69 -1.44 -1.50
C ILE A 66 -7.19 -0.34 -0.57
N TRP A 67 -6.91 0.85 -1.10
CA TRP A 67 -6.48 1.99 -0.30
C TRP A 67 -7.53 2.39 0.74
N LEU A 68 -8.80 2.54 0.33
CA LEU A 68 -9.89 2.88 1.25
C LEU A 68 -10.05 1.83 2.36
N LEU A 69 -9.99 0.53 2.01
CA LEU A 69 -10.04 -0.55 2.99
C LEU A 69 -8.92 -0.42 4.02
N MET A 70 -7.68 -0.23 3.56
CA MET A 70 -6.53 -0.07 4.45
C MET A 70 -6.65 1.16 5.36
N VAL A 71 -7.11 2.30 4.81
CA VAL A 71 -7.35 3.53 5.58
C VAL A 71 -8.35 3.24 6.70
N VAL A 72 -9.54 2.75 6.34
CA VAL A 72 -10.63 2.53 7.30
C VAL A 72 -10.21 1.55 8.39
N THR A 73 -9.55 0.45 8.04
CA THR A 73 -9.12 -0.53 9.06
C THR A 73 -8.04 0.00 9.98
N SER A 74 -7.12 0.82 9.46
CA SER A 74 -6.10 1.47 10.29
C SER A 74 -6.71 2.46 11.29
N LEU A 75 -7.74 3.21 10.86
CA LEU A 75 -8.46 4.17 11.71
C LEU A 75 -9.23 3.45 12.82
N GLN A 76 -9.71 2.24 12.55
CA GLN A 76 -10.33 1.36 13.54
C GLN A 76 -9.31 0.68 14.48
N GLY A 77 -8.00 0.91 14.30
CA GLY A 77 -6.96 0.23 15.09
C GLY A 77 -6.84 -1.27 14.80
N LYS A 78 -7.44 -1.75 13.70
CA LYS A 78 -7.42 -3.17 13.33
C LYS A 78 -6.21 -3.50 12.47
N TRP A 79 -5.67 -4.69 12.68
CA TRP A 79 -4.57 -5.23 11.89
C TRP A 79 -5.12 -5.95 10.65
N LEU A 80 -5.49 -5.19 9.63
CA LEU A 80 -5.90 -5.79 8.35
C LEU A 80 -4.66 -6.28 7.59
N LYS A 81 -4.43 -7.59 7.61
CA LYS A 81 -3.44 -8.24 6.76
C LYS A 81 -4.05 -8.50 5.39
N LEU A 82 -3.53 -7.82 4.37
CA LEU A 82 -3.85 -8.17 2.99
C LEU A 82 -3.17 -9.51 2.63
N PRO A 83 -3.82 -10.39 1.85
CA PRO A 83 -3.18 -11.62 1.40
C PRO A 83 -1.85 -11.33 0.71
N TRP A 84 -0.81 -12.12 0.99
CA TRP A 84 0.57 -11.99 0.45
C TRP A 84 1.33 -10.74 0.92
N VAL A 85 0.74 -9.55 0.80
CA VAL A 85 1.37 -8.27 1.16
C VAL A 85 1.49 -8.10 2.67
N GLY A 86 0.47 -8.52 3.44
CA GLY A 86 0.48 -8.49 4.89
C GLY A 86 1.54 -9.42 5.48
N ASP A 87 1.69 -10.63 4.93
CA ASP A 87 2.71 -11.59 5.35
C ASP A 87 4.12 -11.07 5.01
N PHE A 88 4.27 -10.43 3.85
CA PHE A 88 5.51 -9.74 3.48
C PHE A 88 5.84 -8.62 4.46
N ALA A 89 4.89 -7.73 4.76
CA ALA A 89 5.08 -6.63 5.70
C ALA A 89 5.46 -7.15 7.10
N GLU A 90 4.80 -8.21 7.58
CA GLU A 90 5.12 -8.83 8.86
C GLU A 90 6.50 -9.49 8.88
N LYS A 91 6.91 -10.11 7.78
CA LYS A 91 8.28 -10.63 7.65
C LYS A 91 9.31 -9.51 7.69
N GLN A 92 9.07 -8.40 7.00
CA GLN A 92 9.95 -7.23 7.03
C GLN A 92 10.03 -6.59 8.42
N MET A 93 8.94 -6.55 9.18
CA MET A 93 8.96 -6.10 10.58
C MET A 93 9.85 -6.96 11.49
N ARG A 94 10.20 -8.21 11.12
CA ARG A 94 11.15 -9.00 11.91
C ARG A 94 12.60 -8.60 11.68
N HIS A 95 12.88 -7.84 10.63
CA HIS A 95 14.21 -7.37 10.25
C HIS A 95 14.45 -5.88 10.55
N LEU A 96 13.42 -5.16 11.02
CA LEU A 96 13.43 -3.75 11.42
C LEU A 96 13.20 -3.62 12.93
#